data_AF-A0A2G5SY01-F1
#
_entry.id   AF-A0A2G5SY01-F1
#
_cell.length_a   1.000
_cell.length_b   1.000
_cell.length_c   1.000
_cell.angle_alpha   90.00
_cell.angle_beta   90.00
_cell.angle_gamma   90.00
#
_symmetry.space_group_name_H-M   'P 1'
#
loop_
_entity.id
_entity.type
_entity.pdbx_description
1 polymer ?
#
loop_
_entity_poly.entity_id
_entity_poly.type
_entity_poly.pdbx_seq_one_letter_code
_entity_poly.pdbx_strand_id
1 'polypeptide(L)'
;MATFMIEYVTRFKVRFEAVIVKHQQDPLSNGVLNELQLTRARRVVNAANVLLAMGPDAISIDHKKFEAWRTILLMNNVSYNKTEREIRENESNVPVLPLQPPPKPMRRR
;
A
#
# COMPACT_ATOMS: atom_id res chain seq x y z
N MET A 1 -15.98 14.47 -17.37
CA MET A 1 -15.35 14.64 -16.04
C MET A 1 -15.74 13.53 -15.06
N ALA A 2 -17.04 13.23 -14.88
CA ALA A 2 -17.51 12.22 -13.93
C ALA A 2 -17.03 10.79 -14.23
N THR A 3 -17.04 10.36 -15.50
CA THR A 3 -16.59 9.01 -15.92
C THR A 3 -15.11 8.77 -15.56
N PHE A 4 -14.25 9.74 -15.81
CA PHE A 4 -12.83 9.68 -15.47
C PHE A 4 -12.60 9.52 -13.96
N MET A 5 -13.40 10.19 -13.13
CA MET A 5 -13.31 10.06 -11.67
C MET A 5 -13.73 8.68 -11.18
N ILE A 6 -14.81 8.12 -11.73
CA ILE A 6 -15.27 6.75 -11.39
C ILE A 6 -14.22 5.72 -11.77
N GLU A 7 -13.65 5.80 -12.97
CA GLU A 7 -12.58 4.92 -13.41
C GLU A 7 -11.34 5.04 -12.50
N TYR A 8 -10.97 6.27 -12.15
CA TYR A 8 -9.85 6.53 -11.26
C TYR A 8 -10.07 5.90 -9.88
N VAL A 9 -11.22 6.13 -9.25
CA VAL A 9 -11.56 5.54 -7.94
C VAL A 9 -11.60 4.01 -8.00
N THR A 10 -12.13 3.46 -9.09
CA THR A 10 -12.18 2.00 -9.30
C THR A 10 -10.79 1.38 -9.36
N ARG A 11 -9.83 2.03 -10.03
CA ARG A 11 -8.43 1.56 -10.06
C ARG A 11 -7.80 1.51 -8.66
N PHE A 12 -8.10 2.50 -7.82
CA PHE A 12 -7.64 2.50 -6.42
C PHE A 12 -8.22 1.33 -5.64
N LYS A 13 -9.53 1.11 -5.77
CA LYS A 13 -10.22 0.01 -5.11
C LYS A 13 -9.58 -1.34 -5.45
N VAL A 14 -9.51 -1.68 -6.74
CA VAL A 14 -9.00 -2.98 -7.20
C VAL A 14 -7.56 -3.20 -6.75
N ARG A 15 -6.71 -2.17 -6.86
CA ARG A 15 -5.33 -2.26 -6.40
C ARG A 15 -5.23 -2.54 -4.90
N PHE A 16 -6.01 -1.84 -4.08
CA PHE A 16 -5.94 -2.01 -2.63
C PHE A 16 -6.64 -3.27 -2.12
N GLU A 17 -7.64 -3.79 -2.84
CA GLU A 17 -8.18 -5.14 -2.58
C GLU A 17 -7.09 -6.20 -2.77
N ALA A 18 -6.32 -6.13 -3.85
CA ALA A 18 -5.18 -7.03 -4.07
C ALA A 18 -4.09 -6.87 -2.99
N VAL A 19 -3.82 -5.64 -2.54
CA VAL A 19 -2.89 -5.37 -1.44
C VAL A 19 -3.34 -6.00 -0.12
N ILE A 20 -4.64 -5.95 0.20
CA ILE A 20 -5.17 -6.58 1.42
C ILE A 20 -4.94 -8.09 1.36
N VAL A 21 -5.25 -8.72 0.23
CA VAL A 21 -5.01 -10.16 0.04
C VAL A 21 -3.52 -10.48 0.20
N LYS A 22 -2.63 -9.67 -0.41
CA LYS A 22 -1.18 -9.83 -0.29
C LYS A 22 -0.73 -9.84 1.17
N HIS A 23 -1.06 -8.82 1.96
CA HIS A 23 -0.63 -8.72 3.38
C HIS A 23 -1.31 -9.74 4.31
N GLN A 24 -2.39 -10.39 3.86
CA GLN A 24 -3.01 -11.50 4.57
C GLN A 24 -2.30 -12.83 4.29
N GLN A 25 -1.83 -13.03 3.05
CA GLN A 25 -1.15 -14.26 2.63
C GLN A 25 0.35 -14.24 2.97
N ASP A 26 0.98 -13.08 2.85
CA ASP A 26 2.40 -12.85 3.09
C ASP A 26 2.57 -11.61 4.00
N PRO A 27 2.39 -11.78 5.32
CA PRO A 27 2.48 -10.70 6.28
C PRO A 27 3.90 -10.15 6.39
N LEU A 28 4.03 -8.84 6.59
CA LEU A 28 5.33 -8.24 6.91
C LEU A 28 5.90 -8.81 8.22
N SER A 29 7.23 -8.94 8.28
CA SER A 29 7.95 -9.43 9.46
C SER A 29 7.67 -8.62 10.73
N ASN A 30 7.42 -7.32 10.58
CA ASN A 30 6.93 -6.46 11.66
C ASN A 30 5.38 -6.48 11.69
N GLY A 31 4.81 -7.18 12.67
CA GLY A 31 3.35 -7.32 12.81
C GLY A 31 2.59 -6.00 12.98
N VAL A 32 3.14 -5.03 13.72
CA VAL A 32 2.53 -3.71 13.90
C VAL A 32 2.49 -2.95 12.58
N LEU A 33 3.57 -3.06 11.79
CA LEU A 33 3.65 -2.45 10.48
C LEU A 33 2.67 -3.11 9.48
N ASN A 34 2.54 -4.43 9.55
CA ASN A 34 1.58 -5.19 8.75
C ASN A 34 0.13 -4.74 9.02
N GLU A 35 -0.26 -4.66 10.30
CA GLU A 35 -1.59 -4.21 10.70
C GLU A 35 -1.87 -2.76 10.28
N LEU A 36 -0.86 -1.88 10.36
CA LEU A 36 -0.95 -0.51 9.91
C LEU A 36 -1.19 -0.43 8.39
N GLN A 37 -0.45 -1.19 7.60
CA GLN A 37 -0.62 -1.24 6.14
C GLN A 37 -1.97 -1.84 5.74
N LEU A 38 -2.41 -2.91 6.40
CA LEU A 38 -3.75 -3.48 6.21
C LEU A 38 -4.86 -2.47 6.53
N THR A 39 -4.72 -1.73 7.64
CA THR A 39 -5.69 -0.70 8.04
C THR A 39 -5.78 0.42 7.00
N ARG A 40 -4.64 0.89 6.49
CA ARG A 40 -4.58 1.90 5.42
C ARG A 40 -5.23 1.39 4.14
N ALA A 41 -4.92 0.16 3.73
CA ALA A 41 -5.50 -0.45 2.54
C ALA A 41 -7.03 -0.58 2.65
N ARG A 42 -7.53 -1.04 3.79
CA ARG A 42 -8.98 -1.13 4.08
C ARG A 42 -9.66 0.23 4.05
N ARG A 43 -9.02 1.28 4.57
CA ARG A 43 -9.54 2.65 4.51
C ARG A 43 -9.67 3.17 3.07
N VAL A 44 -8.71 2.85 2.21
CA VAL A 44 -8.79 3.20 0.78
C VAL A 44 -9.95 2.49 0.11
N VAL A 45 -10.08 1.17 0.31
CA VAL A 45 -11.20 0.39 -0.28
C VAL A 45 -12.54 0.91 0.21
N ASN A 46 -12.67 1.21 1.50
CA ASN A 46 -13.90 1.77 2.07
C ASN A 46 -14.23 3.14 1.44
N ALA A 47 -13.27 4.07 1.40
CA ALA A 47 -13.46 5.37 0.77
C ALA A 47 -13.83 5.25 -0.71
N ALA A 48 -13.21 4.31 -1.44
CA ALA A 48 -13.52 4.06 -2.84
C ALA A 48 -14.96 3.53 -3.02
N ASN A 49 -15.40 2.58 -2.18
CA ASN A 49 -16.78 2.09 -2.22
C ASN A 49 -17.79 3.20 -1.96
N VAL A 50 -17.52 4.08 -0.99
CA VAL A 50 -18.39 5.23 -0.70
C VAL A 50 -18.46 6.19 -1.89
N LEU A 51 -17.31 6.55 -2.47
CA LEU A 51 -17.25 7.45 -3.64
C LEU A 51 -17.97 6.86 -4.86
N LEU A 52 -17.85 5.54 -5.10
CA LEU A 52 -18.56 4.86 -6.19
C LEU A 52 -20.07 4.81 -5.93
N ALA A 53 -20.49 4.58 -4.69
CA ALA A 53 -21.91 4.54 -4.32
C ALA A 53 -22.59 5.92 -4.42
N MET A 54 -21.84 7.02 -4.28
CA MET A 54 -22.37 8.37 -4.49
C MET A 54 -22.67 8.67 -5.97
N GLY A 55 -22.11 7.90 -6.90
CA GLY A 55 -22.36 8.04 -8.33
C GLY A 55 -21.61 9.21 -9.00
N PRO A 56 -21.80 9.36 -10.33
CA PRO A 56 -21.05 10.32 -11.15
C PRO A 56 -21.30 11.80 -10.77
N ASP A 57 -22.50 12.09 -10.26
CA ASP A 57 -22.95 13.44 -9.91
C ASP A 57 -22.71 13.77 -8.43
N ALA A 58 -21.99 12.91 -7.69
CA ALA A 58 -21.69 13.11 -6.27
C ALA A 58 -21.10 14.49 -5.95
N ILE A 59 -20.25 15.01 -6.84
CA ILE A 59 -19.56 16.29 -6.68
C ILE A 59 -20.56 17.45 -6.71
N SER A 60 -21.59 17.37 -7.57
CA SER A 60 -22.61 18.43 -7.69
C SER A 60 -23.69 18.33 -6.61
N ILE A 61 -23.92 17.14 -6.06
CA ILE A 61 -24.91 16.89 -5.00
C ILE A 61 -24.35 17.27 -3.62
N ASP A 62 -23.17 16.77 -3.26
CA ASP A 62 -22.56 16.99 -1.95
C ASP A 62 -21.03 17.04 -2.05
N HIS A 63 -20.54 18.19 -2.52
CA HIS A 63 -19.12 18.44 -2.73
C HIS A 63 -18.27 18.22 -1.46
N LYS A 64 -18.75 18.70 -0.30
CA LYS A 64 -18.01 18.60 0.97
C LYS A 64 -17.78 17.15 1.37
N LYS A 65 -18.84 16.34 1.29
CA LYS A 65 -18.75 14.92 1.61
C LYS A 65 -17.88 14.19 0.61
N PHE A 66 -18.01 14.48 -0.68
CA PHE A 66 -17.15 13.91 -1.72
C PHE A 66 -15.66 14.19 -1.44
N GLU A 67 -15.28 15.45 -1.19
CA GLU A 67 -13.88 15.81 -0.94
C GLU A 67 -13.32 15.21 0.36
N ALA A 68 -14.17 14.99 1.38
CA ALA A 68 -13.76 14.30 2.60
C ALA A 68 -13.32 12.86 2.30
N TRP A 69 -14.13 12.10 1.55
CA TRP A 69 -13.78 10.73 1.18
C TRP A 69 -12.62 10.65 0.19
N ARG A 70 -12.56 11.59 -0.75
CA ARG A 70 -11.43 11.72 -1.68
C ARG A 70 -10.12 11.96 -0.93
N THR A 71 -10.14 12.84 0.07
CA THR A 71 -8.98 13.11 0.94
C THR A 71 -8.53 11.84 1.68
N ILE A 72 -9.46 11.09 2.28
CA ILE A 72 -9.15 9.83 2.96
C ILE A 72 -8.47 8.84 2.00
N LEU A 73 -9.02 8.68 0.79
CA LEU A 73 -8.48 7.80 -0.24
C LEU A 73 -7.03 8.19 -0.60
N LEU A 74 -6.80 9.48 -0.87
CA LEU A 74 -5.48 9.98 -1.30
C LEU A 74 -4.44 9.92 -0.18
N MET A 75 -4.80 10.35 1.04
CA MET A 75 -3.87 10.36 2.18
C MET A 75 -3.40 8.96 2.56
N ASN A 76 -4.32 7.97 2.58
CA ASN A 76 -3.95 6.60 2.90
C ASN A 76 -3.11 5.97 1.77
N ASN A 77 -3.38 6.33 0.50
CA ASN A 77 -2.52 5.91 -0.61
C ASN A 77 -1.09 6.45 -0.50
N VAL A 78 -0.93 7.76 -0.25
CA VAL A 78 0.39 8.38 -0.10
C VAL A 78 1.15 7.74 1.06
N SER A 79 0.48 7.58 2.21
CA SER A 79 1.07 6.98 3.40
C SER A 79 1.48 5.52 3.16
N TYR A 80 0.65 4.74 2.45
CA TYR A 80 0.96 3.36 2.09
C TYR A 80 2.22 3.27 1.22
N ASN A 81 2.29 4.07 0.15
CA ASN A 81 3.42 4.06 -0.79
C ASN A 81 4.72 4.53 -0.13
N LYS A 82 4.64 5.51 0.77
CA LYS A 82 5.80 5.96 1.55
C LYS A 82 6.36 4.81 2.40
N THR A 83 5.50 4.12 3.13
CA THR A 83 5.93 3.00 3.99
C THR A 83 6.43 1.81 3.16
N GLU A 84 5.82 1.49 2.02
CA GLU A 84 6.35 0.48 1.08
C GLU A 84 7.76 0.82 0.59
N ARG A 85 8.00 2.10 0.30
CA ARG A 85 9.31 2.56 -0.15
C ARG A 85 10.35 2.43 0.96
N GLU A 86 10.01 2.84 2.18
CA GLU A 86 10.87 2.69 3.36
C GLU A 86 11.20 1.23 3.64
N ILE A 87 10.24 0.30 3.50
CA ILE A 87 10.49 -1.14 3.63
C ILE A 87 11.51 -1.61 2.60
N ARG A 88 11.31 -1.29 1.32
CA ARG A 88 12.22 -1.70 0.24
C ARG A 88 13.62 -1.12 0.41
N GLU A 89 13.74 0.14 0.80
CA GLU A 89 15.03 0.80 1.03
C GLU A 89 15.77 0.19 2.23
N ASN A 90 15.05 -0.17 3.30
CA ASN A 90 15.63 -0.83 4.47
C ASN A 90 15.99 -2.30 4.20
N GLU A 91 15.21 -3.03 3.39
CA GLU A 91 15.55 -4.37 2.91
C GLU A 91 16.76 -4.36 1.98
N SER A 92 16.94 -3.27 1.20
CA SER A 92 18.09 -3.09 0.30
C SER A 92 19.38 -2.69 1.02
N ASN A 93 19.28 -2.22 2.27
CA ASN A 93 20.43 -1.81 3.10
C ASN A 93 21.02 -2.94 3.95
N VAL A 94 20.60 -4.19 3.76
CA VAL A 94 21.35 -5.33 4.30
C VAL A 94 22.70 -5.35 3.58
N PRO A 95 23.83 -5.15 4.28
CA PRO A 95 25.13 -5.32 3.65
C PRO A 95 25.18 -6.76 3.15
N VAL A 96 25.41 -6.96 1.86
CA VAL A 96 25.87 -8.25 1.37
C VAL A 96 27.19 -8.49 2.09
N LEU A 97 27.14 -9.21 3.21
CA LEU A 97 28.34 -9.70 3.87
C LEU A 97 29.11 -10.44 2.78
N PRO A 98 30.36 -10.04 2.46
CA PRO A 98 31.15 -10.79 1.49
C PRO A 98 31.21 -12.22 2.02
N LEU A 99 30.67 -13.16 1.24
CA LEU A 99 30.80 -14.59 1.48
C LEU A 99 32.26 -14.86 1.84
N GLN A 100 32.53 -15.14 3.11
CA GLN A 100 33.86 -15.50 3.54
C GLN A 100 34.26 -16.73 2.71
N PRO A 101 35.34 -16.67 1.93
CA PRO A 101 35.80 -17.84 1.20
C PRO A 101 36.09 -18.95 2.22
N PRO A 102 35.76 -20.21 1.90
CA PRO A 102 35.97 -21.31 2.83
C PRO A 102 37.44 -21.34 3.26
N PRO A 103 37.73 -21.59 4.55
CA PRO A 103 39.10 -21.60 5.04
C PRO A 103 39.91 -22.63 4.27
N LYS A 104 41.01 -22.16 3.64
CA LYS A 104 41.96 -23.05 2.95
C LYS A 104 42.43 -24.12 3.94
N PRO A 105 42.45 -25.41 3.57
CA PRO A 105 42.97 -26.44 4.46
C PRO A 105 44.45 -26.14 4.75
N MET A 106 44.79 -26.08 6.04
CA MET A 106 46.18 -26.00 6.50
C MET A 106 46.94 -27.20 5.93
N ARG A 107 47.91 -26.91 5.07
CA ARG A 107 48.88 -27.89 4.59
C ARG A 107 49.67 -28.37 5.82
N ARG A 108 49.37 -29.56 6.32
CA ARG A 108 50.21 -30.23 7.31
C ARG A 108 51.49 -30.66 6.59
N ARG A 109 52.61 -30.26 7.20
CA ARG A 109 54.04 -30.44 6.87
C ARG A 109 54.35 -31.37 5.70
#